data_AF-A0A7S2GEI8-F1
#
_entry.id   AF-A0A7S2GEI8-F1
#
_cell.length_a   1.000
_cell.length_b   1.000
_cell.length_c   1.000
_cell.angle_alpha   90.00
_cell.angle_beta   90.00
_cell.angle_gamma   90.00
#
_symmetry.space_group_name_H-M   'P 1'
#
loop_
_entity.id
_entity.type
_entity.pdbx_description
1 polymer ?
#
loop_
_entity_poly.entity_id
_entity_poly.type
_entity_poly.pdbx_seq_one_letter_code
_entity_poly.pdbx_strand_id
1 'polypeptide(L)'
;VGQAEHRSPTLMLVLPAHFAKQQPAAHAALRRNQRRRVTAYDLHATLRHLATWPVMPRPAEEATSLFADLLDGRSCEAARIPAQWCLETPPQCVPRQPLASDGTE
;
A
#
# COMPACT_ATOMS: atom_id res chain seq x y z
N VAL A 1 -8.11 21.80 0.47
CA VAL A 1 -7.05 20.87 0.91
C VAL A 1 -7.77 19.64 1.45
N GLY A 2 -7.49 18.44 0.95
CA GLY A 2 -8.29 17.23 1.27
C GLY A 2 -8.41 16.23 0.13
N GLN A 3 -9.04 16.61 -1.00
CA GLN A 3 -9.23 15.68 -2.13
C GLN A 3 -7.93 15.34 -2.88
N ALA A 4 -6.99 16.28 -2.92
CA ALA A 4 -5.68 16.08 -3.54
C ALA A 4 -4.80 15.16 -2.69
N GLU A 5 -4.71 15.37 -1.37
CA GLU A 5 -3.95 14.49 -0.48
C GLU A 5 -4.57 13.08 -0.39
N HIS A 6 -5.89 12.97 -0.39
CA HIS A 6 -6.57 11.67 -0.37
C HIS A 6 -6.30 10.82 -1.63
N ARG A 7 -6.02 11.46 -2.77
CA ARG A 7 -5.69 10.81 -4.04
C ARG A 7 -4.19 10.66 -4.26
N SER A 8 -3.36 11.28 -3.42
CA SER A 8 -1.92 11.19 -3.54
C SER A 8 -1.43 9.88 -2.92
N PRO A 9 -0.58 9.10 -3.60
CA PRO A 9 0.04 7.94 -2.98
C PRO A 9 0.93 8.40 -1.82
N THR A 10 0.75 7.80 -0.66
CA THR A 10 1.59 8.07 0.54
C THR A 10 3.07 7.74 0.31
N LEU A 11 3.37 6.86 -0.65
CA LEU A 11 4.74 6.43 -0.98
C LEU A 11 4.90 6.28 -2.50
N MET A 12 5.97 6.85 -3.02
CA MET A 12 6.44 6.64 -4.40
C MET A 12 7.84 6.01 -4.35
N LEU A 13 8.00 4.85 -4.99
CA LEU A 13 9.27 4.14 -5.12
C LEU A 13 9.70 4.14 -6.58
N VAL A 14 10.84 4.76 -6.88
CA VAL A 14 11.45 4.76 -8.22
C VAL A 14 12.72 3.94 -8.16
N LEU A 15 12.85 2.97 -9.06
CA LEU A 15 13.97 2.04 -9.12
C LEU A 15 14.71 2.17 -10.47
N PRO A 16 16.02 1.87 -10.51
CA PRO A 16 16.76 1.83 -11.76
C PRO A 16 16.12 0.89 -12.77
N ALA A 17 16.12 1.26 -14.06
CA ALA A 17 15.45 0.47 -15.11
C ALA A 17 15.96 -0.98 -15.22
N HIS A 18 17.22 -1.23 -14.88
CA HIS A 18 17.82 -2.57 -14.91
C HIS A 18 17.37 -3.46 -13.73
N PHE A 19 16.86 -2.87 -12.64
CA PHE A 19 16.45 -3.62 -11.45
C PHE A 19 15.35 -4.63 -11.78
N ALA A 20 14.35 -4.23 -12.57
CA ALA A 20 13.25 -5.11 -12.96
C ALA A 20 13.71 -6.34 -13.77
N LYS A 21 14.81 -6.21 -14.53
CA LYS A 21 15.40 -7.30 -15.29
C LYS A 21 16.24 -8.22 -14.41
N GLN A 22 17.01 -7.65 -13.48
CA GLN A 22 17.89 -8.41 -12.59
C GLN A 22 17.13 -9.09 -11.44
N GLN A 23 16.03 -8.50 -11.01
CA GLN A 23 15.27 -8.92 -9.83
C GLN A 23 13.77 -9.02 -10.14
N PRO A 24 13.37 -9.91 -11.07
CA PRO A 24 11.99 -9.97 -11.56
C PRO A 24 10.99 -10.34 -10.45
N ALA A 25 11.39 -11.18 -9.50
CA ALA A 25 10.55 -11.56 -8.36
C ALA A 25 10.27 -10.37 -7.43
N ALA A 26 11.33 -9.62 -7.08
CA ALA A 26 11.21 -8.43 -6.23
C ALA A 26 10.38 -7.33 -6.91
N HIS A 27 10.57 -7.14 -8.21
CA HIS A 27 9.76 -6.22 -9.00
C HIS A 27 8.28 -6.64 -9.05
N ALA A 28 8.00 -7.93 -9.26
CA ALA A 28 6.63 -8.44 -9.24
C ALA A 28 5.96 -8.27 -7.87
N ALA A 29 6.70 -8.48 -6.78
CA ALA A 29 6.22 -8.24 -5.42
C ALA A 29 5.85 -6.77 -5.20
N LEU A 30 6.71 -5.83 -5.60
CA LEU A 30 6.41 -4.40 -5.53
C LEU A 30 5.13 -4.04 -6.29
N ARG A 31 4.92 -4.61 -7.48
CA ARG A 31 3.70 -4.39 -8.28
C ARG A 31 2.45 -4.92 -7.58
N ARG A 32 2.51 -6.11 -6.98
CA ARG A 32 1.38 -6.68 -6.21
C ARG A 32 1.09 -5.87 -4.96
N ASN A 33 2.13 -5.43 -4.26
CA ASN A 33 2.03 -4.67 -3.01
C ASN A 33 1.36 -3.29 -3.18
N GLN A 34 1.26 -2.75 -4.40
CA GLN A 34 0.50 -1.52 -4.69
C GLN A 34 -0.98 -1.62 -4.31
N ARG A 35 -1.53 -2.83 -4.27
CA ARG A 35 -2.93 -3.10 -3.89
C ARG A 35 -3.04 -3.75 -2.50
N ARG A 36 -1.95 -3.76 -1.73
CA ARG A 36 -1.89 -4.32 -0.39
C ARG A 36 -1.82 -3.21 0.65
N ARG A 37 -2.12 -3.55 1.90
CA ARG A 37 -2.02 -2.63 3.03
C ARG A 37 -0.56 -2.51 3.46
N VAL A 38 0.09 -1.45 2.96
CA VAL A 38 1.47 -1.06 3.28
C VAL A 38 1.48 -0.10 4.46
N THR A 39 2.41 -0.29 5.38
CA THR A 39 2.62 0.58 6.55
C THR A 39 4.03 1.18 6.54
N ALA A 40 4.26 2.15 7.43
CA ALA A 40 5.61 2.68 7.65
C ALA A 40 6.59 1.61 8.18
N TYR A 41 6.09 0.57 8.87
CA TYR A 41 6.93 -0.54 9.32
C TYR A 41 7.43 -1.39 8.15
N ASP A 42 6.59 -1.63 7.14
CA ASP A 42 6.99 -2.33 5.92
C ASP A 42 8.03 -1.51 5.13
N LEU A 43 7.87 -0.17 5.11
CA LEU A 43 8.88 0.73 4.53
C LEU A 43 10.21 0.63 5.30
N HIS A 44 10.18 0.66 6.63
CA HIS A 44 11.38 0.47 7.45
C HIS A 44 12.07 -0.87 7.15
N ALA A 45 11.31 -1.98 7.11
CA ALA A 45 11.84 -3.30 6.76
C ALA A 45 12.44 -3.32 5.34
N THR A 46 11.82 -2.62 4.39
CA THR A 46 12.32 -2.48 3.01
C THR A 46 13.64 -1.71 2.96
N LEU A 47 13.77 -0.61 3.70
CA LEU A 47 15.01 0.17 3.78
C LEU A 47 16.14 -0.62 4.44
N ARG A 48 15.84 -1.37 5.51
CA ARG A 48 16.81 -2.29 6.12
C ARG A 48 17.27 -3.37 5.13
N HIS A 49 16.34 -3.94 4.38
CA HIS A 49 16.66 -4.92 3.35
C HIS A 49 17.56 -4.32 2.26
N LEU A 50 17.31 -3.09 1.80
CA LEU A 50 18.20 -2.40 0.87
C LEU A 50 19.61 -2.22 1.43
N ALA A 51 19.74 -1.87 2.71
CA ALA A 51 21.02 -1.70 3.37
C ALA A 51 21.83 -3.01 3.46
N THR A 52 21.17 -4.16 3.45
CA THR A 52 21.79 -5.50 3.49
C THR A 52 21.64 -6.27 2.17
N TRP A 53 21.28 -5.59 1.09
CA TRP A 53 20.94 -6.22 -0.19
C TRP A 53 22.08 -7.11 -0.72
N PRO A 54 21.80 -8.31 -1.28
CA PRO A 54 20.49 -8.91 -1.55
C PRO A 54 19.98 -9.83 -0.44
N VAL A 55 20.55 -9.75 0.77
CA VAL A 55 20.19 -10.65 1.86
C VAL A 55 18.82 -10.25 2.40
N MET A 56 17.82 -11.08 2.10
CA MET A 56 16.48 -10.95 2.66
C MET A 56 16.57 -11.03 4.19
N PRO A 57 16.15 -9.97 4.92
CA PRO A 57 16.02 -10.06 6.36
C PRO A 57 14.96 -11.10 6.70
N ARG A 58 15.11 -11.76 7.85
CA ARG A 58 14.05 -12.63 8.36
C ARG A 58 12.77 -11.80 8.50
N PRO A 59 11.62 -12.27 7.99
CA PRO A 59 10.36 -11.59 8.19
C PRO A 59 10.14 -11.41 9.69
N ALA A 60 9.87 -10.18 10.11
CA ALA A 60 9.34 -9.95 11.44
C ALA A 60 7.83 -10.21 11.39
N GLU A 61 7.23 -10.63 12.51
CA GLU A 61 5.77 -10.72 12.61
C GLU A 61 5.09 -9.37 12.33
N GLU A 62 5.83 -8.28 12.55
CA GLU A 62 5.35 -6.90 12.52
C GLU A 62 5.39 -6.26 11.12
N ALA A 63 6.34 -6.67 10.25
CA ALA A 63 6.59 -6.04 8.97
C ALA A 63 7.43 -6.90 8.02
N THR A 64 7.16 -6.73 6.72
CA THR A 64 7.89 -7.42 5.65
C THR A 64 8.40 -6.42 4.63
N SER A 65 9.62 -6.67 4.12
CA SER A 65 10.16 -5.91 3.00
C SER A 65 9.23 -5.98 1.79
N LEU A 66 8.98 -4.84 1.13
CA LEU A 66 8.11 -4.73 -0.04
C LEU A 66 8.64 -5.42 -1.30
N PHE A 67 9.89 -5.92 -1.26
CA PHE A 67 10.45 -6.83 -2.26
C PHE A 67 9.99 -8.29 -2.11
N ALA A 68 9.15 -8.58 -1.11
CA ALA A 68 8.41 -9.83 -0.96
C ALA A 68 6.91 -9.55 -0.88
N ASP A 69 6.08 -10.56 -1.15
CA ASP A 69 4.63 -10.39 -1.16
C ASP A 69 4.07 -10.14 0.24
N LEU A 70 3.28 -9.09 0.37
CA LEU A 70 2.40 -8.92 1.51
C LEU A 70 1.14 -9.78 1.34
N LEU A 71 0.59 -10.24 2.47
CA LEU A 71 -0.64 -11.04 2.52
C LEU A 71 -1.78 -10.36 1.76
N ASP A 72 -2.52 -11.16 0.98
CA ASP A 72 -3.78 -10.72 0.40
C ASP A 72 -4.80 -10.45 1.50
N GLY A 73 -5.58 -9.38 1.37
CA GLY A 73 -6.55 -9.00 2.39
C GLY A 73 -5.97 -8.73 3.78
N ARG A 74 -4.66 -8.42 3.91
CA ARG A 74 -3.99 -8.11 5.18
C ARG A 74 -4.83 -7.14 6.03
N SER A 75 -5.32 -7.62 7.17
CA SER A 75 -6.10 -6.83 8.12
C SER A 75 -5.25 -5.73 8.77
N CYS A 76 -5.88 -4.75 9.40
CA CYS A 76 -5.16 -3.77 10.21
C CYS A 76 -4.39 -4.42 11.36
N GLU A 77 -4.95 -5.45 11.99
CA GLU A 77 -4.29 -6.21 13.04
C GLU A 77 -3.02 -6.91 12.54
N ALA A 78 -3.11 -7.61 11.40
CA ALA A 78 -1.96 -8.21 10.73
C ALA A 78 -0.97 -7.16 10.20
N ALA A 79 -1.41 -5.91 10.07
CA ALA A 79 -0.57 -4.76 9.76
C ALA A 79 -0.10 -3.97 10.97
N ARG A 80 -0.44 -4.41 12.19
CA ARG A 80 -0.15 -3.73 13.47
C ARG A 80 -0.54 -2.25 13.43
N ILE A 81 -1.62 -1.94 12.70
CA ILE A 81 -2.27 -0.63 12.71
C ILE A 81 -3.23 -0.63 13.91
N PRO A 82 -3.00 0.23 14.92
CA PRO A 82 -3.93 0.38 16.02
C PRO A 82 -5.35 0.68 15.56
N ALA A 83 -6.34 0.13 16.27
CA ALA A 83 -7.75 0.18 15.89
C ALA A 83 -8.23 1.62 15.63
N GLN A 84 -7.79 2.59 16.42
CA GLN A 84 -8.14 4.01 16.26
C GLN A 84 -7.65 4.64 14.95
N TRP A 85 -6.71 4.00 14.25
CA TRP A 85 -6.16 4.45 12.96
C TRP A 85 -6.51 3.48 11.83
N CYS A 86 -7.30 2.44 12.10
CA CYS A 86 -7.76 1.52 11.08
C CYS A 86 -8.98 2.09 10.35
N LEU A 87 -8.82 2.36 9.06
CA LEU A 87 -9.95 2.62 8.16
C LEU A 87 -10.48 1.25 7.68
N GLU A 88 -11.39 0.66 8.44
CA GLU A 88 -11.88 -0.71 8.24
C GLU A 88 -12.68 -0.89 6.95
N THR A 89 -13.21 0.19 6.37
CA THR A 89 -14.07 0.12 5.19
C THR A 89 -13.45 0.89 4.02
N PRO A 90 -13.25 0.28 2.83
CA PRO A 90 -13.07 1.08 1.62
C PRO A 90 -14.30 1.98 1.45
N PRO A 91 -14.15 3.25 1.02
CA PRO A 91 -15.29 4.11 0.78
C PRO A 91 -16.23 3.40 -0.19
N GLN A 92 -17.46 3.15 0.24
CA GLN A 92 -18.49 2.65 -0.65
C GLN A 92 -18.73 3.75 -1.70
N CYS A 93 -18.61 3.41 -2.98
CA CYS A 93 -19.00 4.34 -4.05
C CYS A 93 -20.52 4.53 -3.95
N VAL A 94 -20.95 5.60 -3.26
CA VAL A 94 -22.36 5.99 -3.23
C VAL A 94 -22.70 6.55 -4.61
N PRO A 95 -23.68 6.00 -5.35
CA PRO A 95 -24.12 6.58 -6.60
C PRO A 95 -24.53 8.03 -6.36
N ARG A 96 -24.09 8.96 -7.23
CA ARG A 96 -24.61 10.34 -7.20
C ARG A 96 -26.11 10.27 -7.37
N GLN A 97 -26.88 10.66 -6.36
CA GLN A 97 -28.31 10.91 -6.53
C GLN A 97 -28.47 11.99 -7.62
N PRO A 98 -29.35 11.79 -8.60
CA PRO A 98 -29.73 12.87 -9.51
C PRO A 98 -30.27 14.03 -8.67
N LEU A 99 -29.82 15.25 -8.98
CA LEU A 99 -30.49 16.45 -8.49
C LEU A 99 -31.95 16.35 -8.95
N ALA A 100 -32.89 16.34 -8.01
CA ALA A 100 -34.31 16.38 -8.33
C ALA A 100 -34.52 17.54 -9.30
N SER A 101 -35.06 17.24 -10.49
CA SER A 101 -35.58 18.27 -11.38
C SER A 101 -36.71 18.95 -10.62
N ASP A 102 -36.44 20.16 -10.14
CA ASP A 102 -37.44 21.01 -9.56
C ASP A 102 -38.47 21.30 -10.66
N GLY A 103 -39.62 20.63 -10.55
CA GLY A 103 -40.75 20.87 -11.42
C GLY A 103 -41.42 22.14 -10.95
N THR A 104 -41.31 23.21 -11.75
CA THR A 104 -42.15 24.39 -11.63
C THR A 104 -42.85 24.62 -12.96
N GLU A 105 -44.17 24.40 -12.90
CA GLU A 105 -45.31 24.92 -13.69
C GLU A 105 -45.18 25.14 -15.21
#